data_AF-A0A238V8U4-F1
#
_entry.id   AF-A0A238V8U4-F1
#
_cell.length_a   1.000
_cell.length_b   1.000
_cell.length_c   1.000
_cell.angle_alpha   90.00
_cell.angle_beta   90.00
_cell.angle_gamma   90.00
#
_symmetry.space_group_name_H-M   'P 1'
#
loop_
_entity.id
_entity.type
_entity.pdbx_description
1 polymer ?
#
loop_
_entity_poly.entity_id
_entity_poly.type
_entity_poly.pdbx_seq_one_letter_code
_entity_poly.pdbx_strand_id
1 'polypeptide(L)'
;MQSPRFLLLLAASVIYAIGSFGVTIFGNVPLNDMLANVDLKTAAADEISMVRQKFENPWNVLHNIRTIATIISLLLCIIASINGSSES
;
A
#
# COMPACT_ATOMS: atom_id res chain seq x y z
N MET A 1 -11.81 19.98 23.47
CA MET A 1 -11.78 18.51 23.48
C MET A 1 -11.93 18.07 22.02
N GLN A 2 -10.92 17.42 21.43
CA GLN A 2 -10.96 17.01 20.02
C GLN A 2 -12.13 16.03 19.82
N SER A 3 -12.88 16.16 18.73
CA SER A 3 -13.99 15.23 18.48
C SER A 3 -13.40 13.84 18.18
N PRO A 4 -13.95 12.75 18.76
CA PRO A 4 -13.49 11.39 18.47
C PRO A 4 -13.48 11.09 16.96
N ARG A 5 -14.43 11.67 16.22
CA ARG A 5 -14.54 11.59 14.76
C ARG A 5 -13.30 12.17 14.06
N PHE A 6 -12.83 13.34 14.48
CA PHE A 6 -11.65 13.97 13.90
C PHE A 6 -10.41 13.09 14.08
N LEU A 7 -10.22 12.50 15.27
CA LEU A 7 -9.09 11.60 15.53
C LEU A 7 -9.16 10.33 14.67
N LEU A 8 -10.34 9.75 14.48
CA LEU A 8 -10.54 8.57 13.61
C LEU A 8 -10.21 8.88 12.14
N LEU A 9 -10.67 10.03 11.62
CA LEU A 9 -10.40 10.44 10.25
C LEU A 9 -8.93 10.82 10.04
N LEU A 10 -8.29 11.44 11.02
CA LEU A 10 -6.86 11.72 11.00
C LEU A 10 -6.06 10.41 10.96
N ALA A 11 -6.40 9.45 11.82
CA ALA A 11 -5.76 8.13 11.84
C ALA A 11 -5.95 7.39 10.51
N ALA A 12 -7.18 7.37 9.96
CA ALA A 12 -7.47 6.78 8.64
C ALA A 12 -6.58 7.40 7.56
N SER A 13 -6.50 8.72 7.51
CA SER A 13 -5.72 9.47 6.52
C SER A 13 -4.22 9.15 6.62
N VAL A 14 -3.67 9.11 7.84
CA VAL A 14 -2.26 8.78 8.07
C VAL A 14 -1.96 7.34 7.68
N ILE A 15 -2.81 6.38 8.07
CA ILE A 15 -2.65 4.96 7.73
C ILE A 15 -2.70 4.76 6.21
N TYR A 16 -3.65 5.41 5.53
CA TYR A 16 -3.74 5.33 4.08
C TYR A 16 -2.53 5.98 3.38
N ALA A 17 -2.12 7.17 3.82
CA ALA A 17 -0.97 7.87 3.25
C ALA A 17 0.32 7.07 3.42
N ILE A 18 0.59 6.53 4.61
CA ILE A 18 1.83 5.78 4.85
C ILE A 18 1.73 4.37 4.24
N GLY A 19 0.66 3.64 4.54
CA GLY A 19 0.51 2.23 4.18
C GLY A 19 0.19 1.98 2.71
N SER A 20 -0.43 2.94 2.01
CA SER A 20 -0.68 2.85 0.57
C SER A 20 0.35 3.65 -0.23
N PHE A 21 0.38 4.98 -0.04
CA PHE A 21 1.27 5.86 -0.81
C PHE A 21 2.74 5.65 -0.44
N GLY A 22 3.09 5.59 0.84
CA GLY A 22 4.47 5.37 1.29
C GLY A 22 5.02 4.03 0.79
N VAL A 23 4.28 2.93 0.95
CA VAL A 23 4.68 1.61 0.43
C VAL A 23 4.83 1.62 -1.09
N THR A 24 3.98 2.36 -1.80
CA THR A 24 4.09 2.49 -3.26
C THR A 24 5.37 3.23 -3.67
N ILE A 25 5.64 4.40 -3.07
CA ILE A 25 6.79 5.25 -3.42
C ILE A 25 8.11 4.57 -3.06
N PHE A 26 8.21 3.99 -1.87
CA PHE A 26 9.47 3.45 -1.36
C PHE A 26 9.68 1.96 -1.64
N GLY A 27 8.63 1.23 -2.02
CA GLY A 27 8.70 -0.20 -2.30
C GLY A 27 8.39 -0.51 -3.76
N ASN A 28 7.14 -0.28 -4.17
CA ASN A 28 6.68 -0.70 -5.50
C ASN A 28 7.38 0.04 -6.65
N VAL A 29 7.66 1.33 -6.51
CA VAL A 29 8.36 2.12 -7.56
C VAL A 29 9.80 1.62 -7.77
N PRO A 30 10.66 1.50 -6.74
CA PRO A 30 12.00 0.91 -6.90
C PRO A 30 11.97 -0.49 -7.50
N LEU A 31 10.96 -1.28 -7.14
CA LEU A 31 10.80 -2.64 -7.65
C LEU A 31 10.42 -2.65 -9.16
N ASN A 32 9.63 -1.68 -9.60
CA ASN A 32 9.34 -1.45 -11.03
C ASN A 32 10.59 -0.96 -11.78
N ASP A 33 11.37 -0.06 -11.18
CA ASP A 33 12.62 0.43 -11.76
C ASP A 33 13.64 -0.71 -11.95
N MET A 34 13.68 -1.67 -11.01
CA MET A 34 14.49 -2.88 -11.17
C MET A 34 14.11 -3.66 -12.43
N LEU A 35 12.81 -3.85 -12.72
CA LEU A 35 12.37 -4.51 -13.96
C LEU A 35 12.73 -3.71 -15.21
N ALA A 36 12.61 -2.38 -15.16
CA ALA A 36 12.91 -1.51 -16.28
C ALA A 36 14.40 -1.55 -16.71
N ASN A 37 15.30 -1.88 -15.77
CA ASN A 37 16.73 -2.00 -16.03
C ASN A 37 17.16 -3.37 -16.58
N VAL A 38 16.26 -4.34 -16.71
CA VAL A 38 16.58 -5.68 -17.25
C VAL A 38 16.47 -5.67 -18.77
N ASP A 39 17.57 -5.98 -19.46
CA ASP A 39 17.57 -6.14 -20.92
C ASP A 39 17.01 -7.51 -21.31
N LEU A 40 15.70 -7.54 -21.59
CA LEU A 40 14.97 -8.74 -21.99
C LEU A 40 15.39 -9.29 -23.36
N LYS A 41 16.13 -8.53 -24.19
CA LYS A 41 16.56 -8.99 -25.51
C LYS A 41 17.82 -9.84 -25.45
N THR A 42 18.64 -9.62 -24.43
CA THR A 42 19.89 -10.34 -24.21
C THR A 42 19.82 -11.35 -23.07
N ALA A 43 18.82 -11.23 -22.19
CA ALA A 43 18.68 -12.11 -21.04
C ALA A 43 18.36 -13.55 -21.43
N ALA A 44 19.04 -14.50 -20.79
CA ALA A 44 18.70 -15.91 -20.91
C ALA A 44 17.38 -16.23 -20.20
N ALA A 45 16.69 -17.30 -20.61
CA ALA A 45 15.41 -17.71 -20.00
C ALA A 45 15.52 -17.93 -18.47
N ASP A 46 16.67 -18.44 -18.00
CA ASP A 46 16.95 -18.63 -16.58
C ASP A 46 17.10 -17.29 -15.83
N GLU A 47 17.70 -16.28 -16.45
CA GLU A 47 17.86 -14.94 -15.87
C GLU A 47 16.51 -14.24 -15.72
N ILE A 48 15.64 -14.35 -16.72
CA ILE A 48 14.27 -13.81 -16.67
C ILE A 48 13.50 -14.46 -15.51
N SER A 49 13.65 -15.78 -15.33
CA SER A 49 12.99 -16.52 -14.25
C SER A 49 13.48 -16.09 -12.87
N MET A 50 14.79 -15.87 -12.72
CA MET A 50 15.37 -15.35 -11.47
C MET A 50 14.91 -13.93 -11.15
N VAL A 51 14.90 -13.03 -12.13
CA VAL A 51 14.41 -11.64 -11.97
C VAL A 51 12.95 -11.66 -11.52
N ARG A 52 12.13 -12.49 -12.16
CA ARG A 52 10.72 -12.64 -11.82
C ARG A 52 10.53 -13.10 -10.38
N GLN A 53 11.27 -14.11 -9.92
CA GLN A 53 11.22 -14.57 -8.53
C GLN A 53 11.62 -13.47 -7.53
N LYS A 54 12.67 -12.70 -7.86
CA LYS A 54 13.13 -11.56 -7.05
C LYS A 54 12.12 -10.41 -7.02
N PHE A 55 11.28 -10.28 -8.04
CA PHE A 55 10.20 -9.29 -8.10
C PHE A 55 8.93 -9.76 -7.38
N GLU A 56 8.43 -10.95 -7.68
CA GLU A 56 7.10 -11.40 -7.24
C GLU A 56 6.96 -11.48 -5.73
N ASN A 57 7.97 -12.01 -5.03
CA ASN A 57 7.90 -12.16 -3.58
C ASN A 57 7.78 -10.81 -2.84
N PRO A 58 8.70 -9.84 -3.02
CA PRO A 58 8.55 -8.53 -2.39
C PRO A 58 7.32 -7.79 -2.91
N TRP A 59 6.97 -7.91 -4.20
CA TRP A 59 5.75 -7.28 -4.73
C TRP A 59 4.50 -7.76 -4.00
N ASN A 60 4.35 -9.07 -3.79
CA ASN A 60 3.19 -9.64 -3.09
C ASN A 60 3.14 -9.19 -1.63
N VAL A 61 4.28 -9.14 -0.94
CA VAL A 61 4.34 -8.64 0.44
C VAL A 61 3.91 -7.17 0.51
N LEU A 62 4.47 -6.31 -0.34
CA LEU A 62 4.12 -4.89 -0.40
C LEU A 62 2.65 -4.69 -0.77
N HIS A 63 2.13 -5.50 -1.70
CA HIS A 63 0.72 -5.47 -2.08
C HIS A 63 -0.19 -5.82 -0.90
N ASN A 64 0.14 -6.87 -0.13
CA ASN A 64 -0.63 -7.26 1.05
C ASN A 64 -0.65 -6.15 2.11
N ILE A 65 0.48 -5.46 2.34
CA ILE A 65 0.55 -4.32 3.25
C ILE A 65 -0.39 -3.21 2.80
N ARG A 66 -0.36 -2.84 1.51
CA ARG A 66 -1.25 -1.81 0.94
C ARG A 66 -2.72 -2.17 1.10
N THR A 67 -3.08 -3.44 0.89
CA THR A 67 -4.44 -3.93 1.05
C THR A 67 -4.92 -3.82 2.50
N ILE A 68 -4.12 -4.31 3.45
CA ILE A 68 -4.45 -4.25 4.88
C ILE A 68 -4.59 -2.79 5.34
N ALA A 69 -3.65 -1.92 4.97
CA ALA A 69 -3.69 -0.49 5.32
C ALA A 69 -4.95 0.20 4.76
N THR A 70 -5.32 -0.10 3.51
CA THR A 70 -6.52 0.47 2.89
C THR A 70 -7.79 -0.04 3.54
N ILE A 71 -7.87 -1.33 3.90
CA ILE A 71 -9.01 -1.89 4.64
C ILE A 71 -9.14 -1.22 6.01
N ILE A 72 -8.05 -1.08 6.77
CA ILE A 72 -8.07 -0.43 8.08
C ILE A 72 -8.52 1.03 7.96
N SER A 73 -7.97 1.78 6.99
CA SER A 73 -8.40 3.15 6.73
C SER A 73 -9.89 3.23 6.40
N LEU A 74 -10.41 2.33 5.58
CA LEU A 74 -11.83 2.30 5.21
C LEU A 74 -12.71 2.02 6.44
N LEU A 75 -12.33 1.04 7.26
CA LEU A 75 -13.04 0.73 8.51
C LEU A 75 -13.08 1.93 9.46
N LEU A 76 -11.97 2.64 9.62
CA LEU A 76 -11.91 3.85 10.44
C LEU A 76 -12.82 4.96 9.91
N CYS A 77 -12.89 5.15 8.59
CA CYS A 77 -13.82 6.09 7.97
C CYS A 77 -15.28 5.71 8.21
N ILE A 78 -15.63 4.42 8.11
CA ILE A 78 -16.99 3.92 8.39
C ILE A 78 -17.37 4.18 9.85
N ILE A 79 -16.48 3.84 10.79
CA ILE A 79 -16.70 4.05 12.23
C ILE A 79 -16.86 5.55 12.52
N ALA A 80 -16.03 6.41 11.93
CA ALA A 80 -16.16 7.86 12.07
C ALA A 80 -17.51 8.38 11.56
N SER A 81 -18.02 7.81 10.45
CA SER A 81 -19.28 8.20 9.81
C SER A 81 -20.50 7.80 10.64
N ILE A 82 -20.49 6.60 11.24
CA ILE A 82 -21.58 6.12 12.10
C ILE A 82 -21.63 6.90 13.42
N ASN A 83 -20.45 7.16 14.02
CA ASN A 83 -20.37 8.05 15.19
C ASN A 83 -20.82 9.47 14.85
N GLY A 84 -20.77 9.85 13.56
CA GLY A 84 -21.32 11.02 12.89
C GLY A 84 -22.83 11.23 13.07
N SER A 85 -23.57 10.16 12.78
CA SER A 85 -25.03 10.15 12.72
C SER A 85 -25.72 10.04 14.09
N SER A 86 -25.00 9.65 15.15
CA SER A 86 -25.60 9.49 16.48
C SER A 86 -25.73 10.79 17.29
N GLU A 87 -25.15 11.90 16.82
CA GLU A 87 -25.26 13.22 17.49
C GLU A 87 -26.20 14.18 16.75
N SER A 88 -26.85 13.75 15.66
CA SER A 88 -27.90 14.49 14.93
C SER A 88 -29.28 13.99 15.30
#